data_AF-A0A542EQ87-F1
#
_entry.id   AF-A0A542EQ87-F1
#
_cell.length_a   1.000
_cell.length_b   1.000
_cell.length_c   1.000
_cell.angle_alpha   90.00
_cell.angle_beta   90.00
_cell.angle_gamma   90.00
#
_symmetry.space_group_name_H-M   'P 1'
#
loop_
_entity.id
_entity.type
_entity.pdbx_description
1 polymer ?
#
loop_
_entity_poly.entity_id
_entity_poly.type
_entity_poly.pdbx_seq_one_letter_code
_entity_poly.pdbx_strand_id
1 'polypeptide(L)'
;MSENAFGRRQALRGAGIAAGGVAAAGLATAAPAMADGGHGNGLLGSWMCVRQDTGSSDKIRLVLSFAGGGVVLSHDISPAGPPFTGTWAAQGKSFRLTMWTGATGNQGPGSVGPTIRVRAWGSVSHGRLTAKYQVTVFAPMSETQVIDSATGTVTGRRISA
;
A
#
# COMPACT_ATOMS: atom_id res chain seq x y z
N MET A 1 -26.98 -1.16 -28.27
CA MET A 1 -26.71 -0.02 -27.38
C MET A 1 -25.36 -0.26 -26.74
N SER A 2 -24.35 0.37 -27.32
CA SER A 2 -22.94 0.04 -27.16
C SER A 2 -22.22 1.29 -26.66
N GLU A 3 -22.48 1.70 -25.43
CA GLU A 3 -21.81 2.86 -24.83
C GLU A 3 -21.92 2.75 -23.31
N ASN A 4 -20.79 2.44 -22.66
CA ASN A 4 -20.49 2.66 -21.23
C ASN A 4 -19.21 1.93 -20.77
N ALA A 5 -18.59 1.09 -21.61
CA ALA A 5 -17.33 0.43 -21.27
C ALA A 5 -16.08 1.31 -21.51
N PHE A 6 -16.19 2.37 -22.30
CA PHE A 6 -15.06 3.26 -22.64
C PHE A 6 -14.76 4.35 -21.58
N GLY A 7 -15.74 4.71 -20.73
CA GLY A 7 -15.60 5.82 -19.77
C GLY A 7 -14.84 5.50 -18.48
N ARG A 8 -14.80 4.23 -18.02
CA ARG A 8 -14.17 3.87 -16.74
C ARG A 8 -12.64 3.81 -16.80
N ARG A 9 -12.06 3.37 -17.92
CA ARG A 9 -10.60 3.40 -18.12
C ARG A 9 -10.09 4.83 -18.36
N GLN A 10 -10.95 5.70 -18.88
CA GLN A 10 -10.62 7.10 -19.10
C GLN A 10 -10.74 7.91 -17.81
N ALA A 11 -11.62 7.55 -16.89
CA ALA A 11 -11.64 8.11 -15.53
C ALA A 11 -10.36 7.83 -14.75
N LEU A 12 -9.72 6.67 -14.94
CA LEU A 12 -8.41 6.37 -14.33
C LEU A 12 -7.22 7.12 -14.99
N ARG A 13 -7.37 7.55 -16.25
CA ARG A 13 -6.43 8.51 -16.87
C ARG A 13 -6.76 9.97 -16.49
N GLY A 14 -8.03 10.30 -16.25
CA GLY A 14 -8.50 11.63 -15.89
C GLY A 14 -8.38 11.97 -14.39
N ALA A 15 -8.34 10.96 -13.53
CA ALA A 15 -8.06 11.09 -12.09
C ALA A 15 -6.55 11.07 -11.77
N GLY A 16 -5.68 11.24 -12.77
CA GLY A 16 -4.30 11.66 -12.54
C GLY A 16 -3.46 10.73 -11.66
N ILE A 17 -3.62 9.40 -11.75
CA ILE A 17 -2.53 8.49 -11.33
C ILE A 17 -1.53 8.37 -12.49
N ALA A 18 -1.11 9.51 -13.01
CA ALA A 18 0.19 9.70 -13.61
C ALA A 18 1.00 10.43 -12.56
N ALA A 19 1.52 9.69 -11.56
CA ALA A 19 2.49 10.22 -10.61
C ALA A 19 3.84 10.42 -11.32
N GLY A 20 3.85 11.32 -12.29
CA GLY A 20 5.05 12.03 -12.73
C GLY A 20 5.25 13.20 -11.78
N GLY A 21 6.38 13.20 -11.07
CA GLY A 21 6.93 14.36 -10.39
C GLY A 21 6.22 14.79 -9.10
N VAL A 22 6.68 14.28 -7.96
CA VAL A 22 6.57 15.02 -6.70
C VAL A 22 7.93 14.99 -6.00
N ALA A 23 8.50 16.18 -5.82
CA ALA A 23 9.65 16.43 -4.97
C ALA A 23 9.29 16.08 -3.52
N ALA A 24 10.05 15.17 -2.91
CA ALA A 24 9.89 14.80 -1.51
C ALA A 24 10.37 15.96 -0.61
N ALA A 25 9.44 16.82 -0.18
CA ALA A 25 9.67 17.76 0.90
C ALA A 25 8.58 17.54 1.96
N GLY A 26 8.97 17.02 3.12
CA GLY A 26 8.06 16.91 4.27
C GLY A 26 8.19 15.61 5.05
N LEU A 27 9.18 15.57 5.94
CA LEU A 27 9.24 14.81 7.21
C LEU A 27 8.43 13.51 7.27
N ALA A 28 9.02 12.41 6.79
CA ALA A 28 8.74 11.11 7.37
C ALA A 28 9.59 10.98 8.65
N THR A 29 8.96 11.08 9.82
CA THR A 29 9.55 10.49 11.03
C THR A 29 9.52 8.98 10.85
N ALA A 30 10.54 8.45 10.17
CA ALA A 30 10.73 7.03 10.03
C ALA A 30 10.94 6.45 11.43
N ALA A 31 9.89 5.87 12.01
CA ALA A 31 10.06 4.99 13.15
C ALA A 31 11.07 3.92 12.73
N PRO A 32 12.20 3.77 13.45
CA PRO A 32 13.20 2.78 13.08
C PRO A 32 12.51 1.42 13.08
N ALA A 33 12.42 0.81 11.89
CA ALA A 33 12.08 -0.59 11.80
C ALA A 33 13.22 -1.34 12.49
N MET A 34 13.02 -1.72 13.75
CA MET A 34 14.02 -2.45 14.52
C MET A 34 14.47 -3.67 13.70
N ALA A 35 15.69 -3.58 13.22
CA ALA A 35 16.37 -4.68 12.56
C ALA A 35 16.83 -5.64 13.65
N ASP A 36 16.23 -6.83 13.61
CA ASP A 36 16.72 -8.06 14.22
C ASP A 36 16.90 -8.07 15.76
N GLY A 37 15.86 -8.57 16.43
CA GLY A 37 15.98 -9.23 17.72
C GLY A 37 15.12 -10.48 17.61
N GLY A 38 15.77 -11.65 17.60
CA GLY A 38 15.13 -12.95 17.47
C GLY A 38 13.93 -13.13 18.42
N HIS A 39 13.02 -14.03 18.05
CA HIS A 39 11.75 -14.39 18.71
C HIS A 39 10.46 -13.73 18.16
N GLY A 40 10.50 -13.11 16.98
CA GLY A 40 9.31 -12.79 16.18
C GLY A 40 9.01 -13.87 15.15
N ASN A 41 7.76 -13.97 14.68
CA ASN A 41 7.25 -14.88 13.63
C ASN A 41 7.93 -14.80 12.23
N GLY A 42 9.14 -14.24 12.14
CA GLY A 42 9.89 -14.01 10.93
C GLY A 42 9.45 -12.78 10.13
N LEU A 43 8.40 -12.04 10.54
CA LEU A 43 7.84 -10.93 9.78
C LEU A 43 8.63 -9.62 9.88
N LEU A 44 9.29 -9.37 11.02
CA LEU A 44 10.01 -8.12 11.28
C LEU A 44 11.09 -7.83 10.24
N GLY A 45 11.27 -6.55 9.93
CA GLY A 45 12.20 -6.04 8.93
C GLY A 45 11.52 -5.69 7.60
N SER A 46 12.34 -5.53 6.56
CA SER A 46 11.90 -5.06 5.25
C SER A 46 11.83 -6.20 4.22
N TRP A 47 10.83 -6.11 3.35
CA TRP A 47 10.50 -7.10 2.33
C TRP A 47 10.41 -6.43 0.97
N MET A 48 11.13 -6.97 -0.02
CA MET A 48 10.96 -6.62 -1.41
C MET A 48 9.76 -7.39 -1.95
N CYS A 49 8.72 -6.66 -2.30
CA CYS A 49 7.41 -7.20 -2.64
C CYS A 49 7.02 -6.85 -4.08
N VAL A 50 6.16 -7.70 -4.63
CA VAL A 50 5.42 -7.46 -5.86
C VAL A 50 3.95 -7.58 -5.52
N ARG A 51 3.18 -6.51 -5.76
CA ARG A 51 1.71 -6.53 -5.69
C ARG A 51 1.11 -6.59 -7.09
N GLN A 52 -0.03 -7.23 -7.19
CA GLN A 52 -0.83 -7.35 -8.40
C GLN A 52 -2.31 -7.26 -8.05
N ASP A 53 -2.99 -6.29 -8.66
CA ASP A 53 -4.44 -6.12 -8.52
C ASP A 53 -5.19 -7.23 -9.26
N THR A 54 -6.30 -7.67 -8.67
CA THR A 54 -7.18 -8.68 -9.27
C THR A 54 -7.71 -8.17 -10.61
N GLY A 55 -7.48 -8.93 -11.68
CA GLY A 55 -7.91 -8.57 -13.03
C GLY A 55 -6.94 -7.66 -13.80
N SER A 56 -5.79 -7.30 -13.21
CA SER A 56 -4.71 -6.57 -13.88
C SER A 56 -3.51 -7.49 -14.17
N SER A 57 -2.86 -7.28 -15.32
CA SER A 57 -1.54 -7.86 -15.62
C SER A 57 -0.39 -7.06 -15.01
N ASP A 58 -0.66 -5.84 -14.57
CA ASP A 58 0.37 -4.91 -14.11
C ASP A 58 0.88 -5.32 -12.73
N LYS A 59 2.19 -5.16 -12.55
CA LYS A 59 2.90 -5.51 -11.33
C LYS A 59 3.59 -4.27 -10.78
N ILE A 60 3.35 -3.99 -9.52
CA ILE A 60 3.98 -2.89 -8.80
C ILE A 60 4.99 -3.48 -7.83
N ARG A 61 6.24 -3.03 -7.90
CA ARG A 61 7.24 -3.36 -6.87
C ARG A 61 7.12 -2.37 -5.74
N LEU A 62 7.16 -2.89 -4.51
CA LEU A 62 7.07 -2.11 -3.29
C LEU A 62 7.96 -2.70 -2.20
N VAL A 63 8.32 -1.88 -1.23
CA VAL A 63 8.95 -2.33 0.02
C VAL A 63 7.89 -2.31 1.11
N LEU A 64 7.72 -3.43 1.80
CA LEU A 64 6.96 -3.51 3.05
C LEU A 64 7.92 -3.60 4.22
N SER A 65 7.79 -2.70 5.19
CA SER A 65 8.63 -2.66 6.39
C SER A 65 7.77 -2.86 7.63
N PHE A 66 8.05 -3.93 8.38
CA PHE A 66 7.39 -4.26 9.64
C PHE A 66 8.31 -3.90 10.80
N ALA A 67 7.93 -2.88 11.55
CA ALA A 67 8.63 -2.43 12.74
C ALA A 67 8.04 -3.06 14.01
N GLY A 68 8.86 -3.14 15.06
CA GLY A 68 8.39 -3.44 16.40
C GLY A 68 7.32 -2.44 16.87
N GLY A 69 6.50 -2.83 17.84
CA GLY A 69 5.38 -2.00 18.31
C GLY A 69 4.17 -1.97 17.38
N GLY A 70 4.11 -2.86 16.39
CA GLY A 70 2.94 -3.02 15.52
C GLY A 70 2.83 -1.96 14.43
N VAL A 71 3.92 -1.30 14.05
CA VAL A 71 3.96 -0.29 12.97
C VAL A 71 4.38 -0.92 11.64
N VAL A 72 3.70 -0.57 10.55
CA VAL A 72 4.05 -1.01 9.18
C VAL A 72 4.11 0.18 8.23
N LEU A 73 5.07 0.14 7.31
CA LEU A 73 5.18 1.07 6.19
C LEU A 73 5.15 0.31 4.86
N SER A 74 4.59 0.95 3.85
CA SER A 74 4.64 0.49 2.45
C SER A 74 5.11 1.61 1.57
N HIS A 75 6.03 1.33 0.65
CA HIS A 75 6.47 2.29 -0.35
C HIS A 75 6.57 1.64 -1.71
N ASP A 76 5.74 2.09 -2.65
CA ASP A 76 5.83 1.67 -4.04
C ASP A 76 7.07 2.29 -4.68
N ILE A 77 7.89 1.47 -5.34
CA ILE A 77 9.20 1.88 -5.90
C ILE A 77 9.27 1.78 -7.43
N SER A 78 8.36 1.04 -8.05
CA SER A 78 8.34 0.85 -9.52
C SER A 78 6.92 0.51 -9.99
N PRO A 79 6.15 1.50 -10.48
CA PRO A 79 6.46 2.93 -10.41
C PRO A 79 6.47 3.45 -8.97
N ALA A 80 7.14 4.58 -8.73
CA ALA A 80 7.13 5.22 -7.43
C ALA A 80 5.73 5.76 -7.12
N GLY A 81 5.29 5.58 -5.88
CA GLY A 81 3.97 6.02 -5.40
C GLY A 81 4.05 6.56 -3.97
N PRO A 82 2.93 7.11 -3.45
CA PRO A 82 2.92 7.65 -2.09
C PRO A 82 3.21 6.54 -1.07
N PRO A 83 3.96 6.85 0.00
CA PRO A 83 4.13 5.91 1.10
C PRO A 83 2.81 5.73 1.84
N PHE A 84 2.61 4.55 2.41
CA PHE A 84 1.53 4.25 3.34
C PHE A 84 2.12 3.97 4.72
N THR A 85 1.39 4.35 5.75
CA THR A 85 1.72 4.05 7.15
C THR A 85 0.53 3.39 7.80
N GLY A 86 0.79 2.45 8.72
CA GLY A 86 -0.28 1.71 9.34
C GLY A 86 0.16 0.88 10.53
N THR A 87 -0.74 0.00 10.93
CA THR A 87 -0.51 -0.96 12.01
C THR A 87 -0.62 -2.39 11.51
N TRP A 88 0.09 -3.30 12.17
CA TRP A 88 0.03 -4.73 11.93
C TRP A 88 -0.05 -5.51 13.24
N ALA A 89 -0.57 -6.72 13.13
CA ALA A 89 -0.58 -7.70 14.21
C ALA A 89 -0.27 -9.09 13.64
N ALA A 90 0.42 -9.91 14.42
CA ALA A 90 0.69 -11.30 14.08
C ALA A 90 -0.14 -12.27 14.91
N GLN A 91 -0.42 -13.42 14.30
CA GLN A 91 -0.97 -14.60 14.96
C GLN A 91 -0.24 -15.83 14.41
N GLY A 92 0.78 -16.30 15.14
CA GLY A 92 1.68 -17.34 14.66
C GLY A 92 2.37 -16.94 13.36
N LYS A 93 2.28 -17.78 12.33
CA LYS A 93 2.84 -17.51 10.99
C LYS A 93 2.00 -16.54 10.15
N SER A 94 0.82 -16.16 10.63
CA SER A 94 -0.10 -15.27 9.93
C SER A 94 0.01 -13.84 10.44
N PHE A 95 -0.38 -12.87 9.62
CA PHE A 95 -0.46 -11.47 9.99
C PHE A 95 -1.67 -10.79 9.37
N ARG A 96 -2.07 -9.69 9.99
CA ARG A 96 -3.02 -8.71 9.44
C ARG A 96 -2.42 -7.33 9.55
N LEU A 97 -2.72 -6.47 8.59
CA LEU A 97 -2.31 -5.07 8.61
C LEU A 97 -3.41 -4.16 8.08
N THR A 98 -3.41 -2.92 8.54
CA THR A 98 -4.20 -1.82 8.00
C THR A 98 -3.28 -0.62 7.80
N MET A 99 -3.23 -0.09 6.58
CA MET A 99 -2.43 1.08 6.23
C MET A 99 -3.30 2.15 5.59
N TRP A 100 -2.84 3.38 5.68
CA TRP A 100 -3.49 4.55 5.14
C TRP A 100 -2.50 5.42 4.37
N THR A 101 -3.00 6.10 3.34
CA THR A 101 -2.32 7.23 2.69
C THR A 101 -3.35 8.23 2.18
N GLY A 102 -2.90 9.41 1.78
CA GLY A 102 -3.72 10.43 1.12
C GLY A 102 -3.20 10.72 -0.29
N ALA A 103 -4.11 11.09 -1.18
CA ALA A 103 -3.75 11.68 -2.47
C ALA A 103 -3.94 13.20 -2.43
N THR A 104 -3.24 13.92 -3.31
CA THR A 104 -3.53 15.33 -3.57
C THR A 104 -4.87 15.47 -4.27
N GLY A 105 -5.63 16.50 -3.92
CA GLY A 105 -6.86 16.84 -4.63
C GLY A 105 -6.59 17.40 -6.03
N ASN A 106 -7.67 17.63 -6.78
CA ASN A 106 -7.62 18.07 -8.18
C ASN A 106 -6.99 19.45 -8.40
N GLN A 107 -6.79 20.24 -7.34
CA GLN A 107 -6.17 21.58 -7.40
C GLN A 107 -4.66 21.53 -7.11
N GLY A 108 -4.06 20.34 -7.01
CA GLY A 108 -2.63 20.15 -6.79
C GLY A 108 -2.23 20.07 -5.31
N PRO A 109 -0.93 20.25 -5.01
CA PRO A 109 -0.38 20.18 -3.65
C PRO A 109 -1.11 21.12 -2.69
N GLY A 110 -1.46 20.63 -1.50
CA GLY A 110 -2.22 21.38 -0.49
C GLY A 110 -3.74 21.31 -0.64
N SER A 111 -4.25 20.78 -1.75
CA SER A 111 -5.69 20.50 -1.87
C SER A 111 -6.05 19.14 -1.29
N VAL A 112 -7.19 19.06 -0.59
CA VAL A 112 -7.65 17.82 0.03
C VAL A 112 -8.10 16.85 -1.06
N GLY A 113 -7.38 15.74 -1.18
CA GLY A 113 -7.75 14.63 -2.05
C GLY A 113 -8.38 13.47 -1.30
N PRO A 114 -8.64 12.36 -2.00
CA PRO A 114 -9.19 11.16 -1.38
C PRO A 114 -8.20 10.51 -0.43
N THR A 115 -8.75 9.77 0.54
CA THR A 115 -7.99 8.95 1.47
C THR A 115 -8.06 7.50 1.05
N ILE A 116 -6.95 6.77 1.11
CA ILE A 116 -6.88 5.37 0.69
C ILE A 116 -6.56 4.51 1.91
N ARG A 117 -7.39 3.50 2.16
CA ARG A 117 -7.14 2.45 3.16
C ARG A 117 -6.78 1.16 2.48
N VAL A 118 -5.74 0.50 2.97
CA VAL A 118 -5.37 -0.86 2.58
C VAL A 118 -5.51 -1.76 3.78
N ARG A 119 -6.29 -2.83 3.66
CA ARG A 119 -6.32 -3.94 4.63
C ARG A 119 -5.71 -5.16 3.98
N ALA A 120 -4.75 -5.80 4.63
CA ALA A 120 -4.15 -7.03 4.13
C ALA A 120 -4.06 -8.11 5.21
N TRP A 121 -4.07 -9.35 4.77
CA TRP A 121 -3.89 -10.53 5.61
C TRP A 121 -3.07 -11.56 4.84
N GLY A 122 -2.12 -12.16 5.55
CA GLY A 122 -1.12 -12.99 4.91
C GLY A 122 -0.37 -13.88 5.89
N SER A 123 0.69 -14.49 5.39
CA SER A 123 1.59 -15.31 6.18
C SER A 123 3.03 -15.21 5.71
N VAL A 124 3.94 -15.62 6.59
CA VAL A 124 5.36 -15.79 6.29
C VAL A 124 5.69 -17.28 6.39
N SER A 125 6.29 -17.81 5.33
CA SER A 125 6.68 -19.22 5.24
C SER A 125 7.91 -19.36 4.35
N HIS A 126 8.92 -20.10 4.81
CA HIS A 126 10.16 -20.36 4.06
C HIS A 126 10.83 -19.08 3.49
N GLY A 127 10.88 -18.01 4.29
CA GLY A 127 11.47 -16.73 3.86
C GLY A 127 10.67 -15.98 2.78
N ARG A 128 9.41 -16.37 2.58
CA ARG A 128 8.48 -15.74 1.63
C ARG A 128 7.28 -15.18 2.37
N LEU A 129 6.95 -13.93 2.07
CA LEU A 129 5.72 -13.27 2.47
C LEU A 129 4.68 -13.46 1.37
N THR A 130 3.46 -13.84 1.73
CA THR A 130 2.30 -13.84 0.83
C THR A 130 1.10 -13.22 1.54
N ALA A 131 0.34 -12.37 0.84
CA ALA A 131 -0.86 -11.76 1.40
C ALA A 131 -1.91 -11.49 0.31
N LYS A 132 -3.16 -11.40 0.74
CA LYS A 132 -4.25 -10.77 -0.02
C LYS A 132 -4.51 -9.39 0.59
N TYR A 133 -4.95 -8.45 -0.23
CA TYR A 133 -5.35 -7.13 0.24
C TYR A 133 -6.66 -6.66 -0.38
N GLN A 134 -7.27 -5.72 0.31
CA GLN A 134 -8.39 -4.91 -0.14
C GLN A 134 -8.02 -3.44 0.02
N VAL A 135 -8.25 -2.67 -1.04
CA VAL A 135 -8.15 -1.21 -1.08
C VAL A 135 -9.55 -0.62 -0.99
N THR A 136 -9.71 0.41 -0.18
CA THR A 136 -10.91 1.25 -0.15
C THR A 136 -10.48 2.70 -0.33
N VAL A 137 -11.08 3.39 -1.29
CA VAL A 137 -10.85 4.82 -1.52
C VAL A 137 -12.05 5.58 -0.99
N PHE A 138 -11.80 6.55 -0.14
CA PHE A 138 -12.81 7.40 0.46
C PHE A 138 -12.81 8.78 -0.19
N ALA A 139 -14.00 9.39 -0.27
CA ALA A 139 -14.14 10.78 -0.71
C ALA A 139 -13.30 11.73 0.17
N PRO A 140 -12.82 12.87 -0.38
CA PRO A 140 -12.15 13.91 0.40
C PRO A 140 -12.96 14.29 1.65
N MET A 141 -12.28 14.46 2.79
CA MET A 141 -12.91 14.81 4.08
C MET A 141 -13.93 13.80 4.63
N SER A 142 -13.95 12.57 4.13
CA SER A 142 -14.89 11.54 4.58
C SER A 142 -14.18 10.24 4.95
N GLU A 143 -14.61 9.64 6.06
CA GLU A 143 -14.14 8.31 6.49
C GLU A 143 -15.09 7.17 6.10
N THR A 144 -16.26 7.48 5.56
CA THR A 144 -17.35 6.51 5.35
C THR A 144 -17.83 6.45 3.89
N GLN A 145 -17.84 7.57 3.17
CA GLN A 145 -18.20 7.62 1.76
C GLN A 145 -17.11 6.96 0.90
N VAL A 146 -17.39 5.74 0.45
CA VAL A 146 -16.52 4.99 -0.47
C VAL A 146 -16.78 5.44 -1.91
N ILE A 147 -15.72 5.75 -2.63
CA ILE A 147 -15.78 6.17 -4.05
C ILE A 147 -15.13 5.15 -4.99
N ASP A 148 -14.27 4.27 -4.48
CA ASP A 148 -13.68 3.17 -5.24
C ASP A 148 -13.18 2.04 -4.31
N SER A 149 -12.97 0.86 -4.86
CA SER A 149 -12.36 -0.27 -4.15
C SER A 149 -11.66 -1.23 -5.09
N ALA A 150 -10.57 -1.84 -4.62
CA ALA A 150 -9.83 -2.85 -5.36
C ALA A 150 -9.42 -4.01 -4.44
N THR A 151 -9.01 -5.12 -5.03
CA THR A 151 -8.39 -6.23 -4.29
C THR A 151 -7.15 -6.70 -5.04
N GLY A 152 -6.26 -7.40 -4.36
CA GLY A 152 -5.12 -8.00 -5.02
C GLY A 152 -4.32 -8.91 -4.12
N THR A 153 -3.15 -9.28 -4.62
CA THR A 153 -2.20 -10.14 -3.90
C THR A 153 -0.85 -9.48 -3.83
N VAL A 154 -0.12 -9.78 -2.77
CA VAL A 154 1.28 -9.39 -2.61
C VAL A 154 2.11 -10.62 -2.32
N THR A 155 3.27 -10.71 -2.95
CA THR A 155 4.29 -11.70 -2.59
C THR A 155 5.62 -11.01 -2.42
N GLY A 156 6.43 -11.45 -1.47
CA GLY A 156 7.72 -10.81 -1.21
C GLY A 156 8.77 -11.75 -0.64
N ARG A 157 10.02 -11.27 -0.71
CA ARG A 157 11.19 -11.90 -0.10
C ARG A 157 11.87 -10.89 0.81
N ARG A 158 12.52 -11.40 1.86
CA ARG A 158 13.21 -10.53 2.82
C ARG A 158 14.37 -9.80 2.13
N ILE A 159 14.55 -8.54 2.48
CA ILE A 159 15.74 -7.77 2.08
C ILE A 159 16.84 -8.10 3.07
N SER A 160 18.00 -8.55 2.58
CA SER A 160 19.20 -8.74 3.39
C SER A 160 19.82 -7.38 3.75
N ALA A 161 20.31 -7.27 4.98
CA ALA A 161 21.21 -6.20 5.38
C ALA A 161 22.65 -6.53 4.96
#